data_AF-A0A2N1PED9-F1
#
_entry.id   AF-A0A2N1PED9-F1
#
_cell.length_a   1.000
_cell.length_b   1.000
_cell.length_c   1.000
_cell.angle_alpha   90.00
_cell.angle_beta   90.00
_cell.angle_gamma   90.00
#
_symmetry.space_group_name_H-M   'P 1'
#
loop_
_entity.id
_entity.type
_entity.pdbx_description
1 polymer ?
#
loop_
_entity_poly.entity_id
_entity_poly.type
_entity_poly.pdbx_seq_one_letter_code
_entity_poly.pdbx_strand_id
1 'polypeptide(L)' 'MKENRSVSRIMSILDLIAKHEEGLTLGQIYRILDIPKATVYDFLQTLYKADAIYYKDPRLKNYVIG' A
#
# COMPACT_ATOMS: atom_id res chain seq x y z
N MET A 1 18.25 -8.22 17.00
CA MET A 1 17.42 -9.04 16.08
C MET A 1 17.39 -8.34 14.72
N LYS A 2 17.35 -9.08 13.61
CA LYS A 2 17.29 -8.51 12.26
C LYS A 2 15.83 -8.16 11.92
N GLU A 3 15.59 -6.96 11.38
CA GLU A 3 14.26 -6.58 10.90
C GLU A 3 13.76 -7.50 9.77
N ASN A 4 12.46 -7.77 9.75
CA ASN A 4 11.84 -8.47 8.65
C ASN A 4 11.54 -7.49 7.51
N ARG A 5 12.27 -7.64 6.40
CA ARG A 5 12.17 -6.75 5.24
C ARG A 5 10.75 -6.62 4.67
N SER A 6 9.96 -7.70 4.66
CA SER A 6 8.58 -7.66 4.15
C SER A 6 7.69 -6.84 5.07
N VAL A 7 7.84 -7.03 6.39
CA VAL A 7 7.11 -6.25 7.39
C VAL A 7 7.50 -4.78 7.29
N SER A 8 8.79 -4.44 7.24
CA SER A 8 9.24 -3.04 7.11
C SER A 8 8.65 -2.36 5.86
N ARG A 9 8.57 -3.08 4.72
CA ARG A 9 7.95 -2.55 3.49
C ARG A 9 6.44 -2.35 3.61
N ILE A 10 5.73 -3.29 4.23
CA ILE A 10 4.29 -3.15 4.50
C ILE A 10 4.04 -1.92 5.38
N MET A 11 4.85 -1.72 6.43
CA MET A 11 4.77 -0.54 7.29
C MET A 11 4.99 0.75 6.50
N SER A 12 5.97 0.80 5.59
CA SER A 12 6.17 1.97 4.71
C SER A 12 4.99 2.23 3.78
N ILE A 13 4.34 1.19 3.26
CA ILE A 13 3.12 1.34 2.42
C ILE A 13 1.97 1.91 3.24
N LEU A 14 1.73 1.37 4.44
CA LEU A 14 0.66 1.85 5.33
C LEU A 14 0.91 3.29 5.76
N ASP A 15 2.11 3.64 6.19
CA ASP A 15 2.48 5.01 6.55
C ASP A 15 2.30 5.99 5.37
N LEU A 16 2.68 5.56 4.16
CA LEU A 16 2.46 6.36 2.96
C LEU A 16 0.97 6.54 2.66
N ILE A 17 0.14 5.49 2.75
CA ILE A 17 -1.30 5.63 2.52
C ILE A 17 -1.95 6.52 3.60
N ALA A 18 -1.57 6.36 4.86
CA ALA A 18 -2.11 7.12 5.99
C ALA A 18 -1.94 8.64 5.84
N LYS A 19 -0.84 9.07 5.20
CA LYS A 19 -0.53 10.49 4.96
C LYS A 19 -1.31 11.12 3.80
N HIS A 20 -2.11 10.33 3.08
CA HIS A 20 -2.84 10.77 1.89
C HIS A 20 -4.33 10.46 2.05
N GLU A 21 -5.12 11.43 2.53
CA GLU A 21 -6.57 11.28 2.79
C GLU A 21 -7.39 10.92 1.54
N GLU A 22 -6.92 11.33 0.35
CA GLU A 22 -7.51 10.95 -0.94
C GLU A 22 -7.08 9.57 -1.45
N GLY A 23 -6.21 8.89 -0.69
CA GLY A 23 -5.62 7.63 -1.04
C GLY A 23 -4.59 7.72 -2.16
N LEU A 24 -3.96 6.59 -2.45
CA LEU A 24 -2.95 6.47 -3.49
C LEU A 24 -3.20 5.27 -4.37
N THR A 25 -2.96 5.41 -5.67
CA THR A 25 -2.98 4.29 -6.61
C THR A 25 -1.74 3.43 -6.44
N LEU A 26 -1.82 2.15 -6.85
CA LEU A 26 -0.64 1.28 -7.00
C LEU A 26 0.50 2.00 -7.74
N GLY A 27 0.17 2.74 -8.81
CA GLY A 27 1.11 3.45 -9.65
C GLY A 27 1.90 4.55 -8.94
N GLN A 28 1.29 5.21 -7.95
CA GLN A 28 1.97 6.20 -7.12
C GLN A 28 2.84 5.51 -6.06
N ILE A 29 2.28 4.51 -5.37
CA ILE A 29 2.95 3.84 -4.25
C ILE A 29 4.29 3.22 -4.66
N TYR A 30 4.32 2.43 -5.75
CA TYR A 30 5.56 1.74 -6.15
C TYR A 30 6.65 2.72 -6.61
N ARG A 31 6.28 3.86 -7.19
CA ARG A 31 7.23 4.89 -7.63
C ARG A 31 7.80 5.68 -6.47
N ILE A 32 6.94 6.07 -5.50
CA ILE A 32 7.36 6.84 -4.33
C ILE A 32 8.29 6.01 -3.44
N LEU A 33 7.95 4.74 -3.21
CA LEU A 33 8.72 3.87 -2.33
C LEU A 33 9.92 3.19 -3.01
N ASP A 34 10.06 3.34 -4.33
CA ASP A 34 11.07 2.65 -5.14
C ASP A 34 11.08 1.12 -4.89
N ILE A 35 9.88 0.53 -4.86
CA ILE A 35 9.66 -0.91 -4.70
C ILE A 35 9.16 -1.47 -6.03
N PRO A 36 9.57 -2.69 -6.44
CA PRO A 36 9.02 -3.32 -7.64
C PRO A 36 7.49 -3.36 -7.62
N LYS A 37 6.85 -2.96 -8.72
CA LYS A 37 5.39 -2.89 -8.86
C LYS A 37 4.69 -4.18 -8.46
N ALA A 38 5.22 -5.34 -8.86
CA ALA A 38 4.67 -6.64 -8.51
C ALA A 38 4.66 -6.88 -6.99
N THR A 39 5.76 -6.54 -6.30
CA THR A 39 5.85 -6.65 -4.84
C THR A 39 4.84 -5.74 -4.13
N VAL A 40 4.69 -4.50 -4.58
CA VAL A 40 3.67 -3.59 -4.02
C VAL A 40 2.27 -4.11 -4.28
N TYR A 41 2.01 -4.65 -5.47
CA TYR A 41 0.73 -5.26 -5.81
C TYR A 41 0.39 -6.42 -4.87
N ASP A 42 1.33 -7.33 -4.62
CA ASP A 42 1.12 -8.48 -3.71
C ASP A 42 0.81 -8.02 -2.28
N PHE A 43 1.51 -6.99 -1.79
CA PHE A 43 1.24 -6.42 -0.47
C PHE A 43 -0.12 -5.74 -0.39
N LEU A 44 -0.49 -4.93 -1.38
CA LEU A 44 -1.80 -4.26 -1.41
C LEU A 44 -2.94 -5.28 -1.52
N GLN A 45 -2.78 -6.35 -2.30
CA GLN A 45 -3.76 -7.44 -2.35
C GLN A 45 -3.90 -8.16 -1.01
N THR A 46 -2.77 -8.38 -0.32
CA THR A 46 -2.78 -9.01 1.02
C THR A 46 -3.51 -8.13 2.03
N LEU A 47 -3.20 -6.82 2.07
CA LEU A 47 -3.84 -5.85 2.96
C LEU A 47 -5.33 -5.67 2.65
N TYR A 48 -5.70 -5.65 1.38
CA TYR A 48 -7.10 -5.53 0.95
C TYR A 48 -7.92 -6.75 1.36
N LYS A 49 -7.38 -7.97 1.20
CA LYS A 49 -8.04 -9.21 1.65
C LYS A 49 -8.14 -9.33 3.17
N ALA A 50 -7.29 -8.61 3.89
CA ALA A 50 -7.27 -8.56 5.35
C ALA A 50 -8.11 -7.40 5.91
N ASP A 51 -8.91 -6.72 5.08
CA ASP A 51 -9.75 -5.60 5.48
C ASP A 51 -8.97 -4.44 6.15
N ALA A 52 -7.68 -4.31 5.82
CA ALA A 52 -6.80 -3.27 6.37
C ALA A 52 -6.75 -2.00 5.50
N ILE A 53 -7.00 -2.14 4.20
CA ILE A 53 -7.07 -1.03 3.25
C ILE A 53 -8.21 -1.24 2.25
N TYR A 54 -8.74 -0.16 1.70
CA TYR A 54 -9.90 -0.16 0.83
C TYR A 54 -9.70 0.76 -0.36
N TYR A 55 -10.50 0.58 -1.41
CA TYR A 55 -10.58 1.58 -2.47
C TYR A 55 -11.51 2.72 -2.05
N LYS A 56 -11.02 3.96 -2.07
CA LYS A 56 -11.86 5.14 -1.86
C LYS A 56 -12.79 5.36 -3.06
N ASP A 57 -12.24 5.28 -4.27
CA ASP A 57 -12.96 5.25 -5.55
C ASP A 57 -12.62 3.95 -6.31
N PRO A 58 -13.60 3.04 -6.51
CA PRO A 58 -13.39 1.78 -7.21
C PRO A 58 -12.89 1.92 -8.67
N ARG A 59 -13.15 3.05 -9.33
CA ARG A 59 -12.70 3.32 -10.71
C ARG A 59 -11.23 3.70 -10.74
N LEU A 60 -10.82 4.55 -9.79
CA LEU A 60 -9.44 5.04 -9.68
C LEU A 60 -8.53 4.04 -8.97
N LYS A 61 -9.09 3.17 -8.14
CA LYS A 61 -8.36 2.19 -7.32
C LYS A 61 -7.29 2.86 -6.44
N ASN A 62 -7.66 3.98 -5.83
CA ASN A 62 -6.88 4.65 -4.79
C ASN A 62 -7.12 3.97 -3.44
N TYR A 63 -6.04 3.46 -2.85
CA TYR A 63 -6.06 2.78 -1.57
C TYR A 63 -6.06 3.79 -0.43
N VAL A 64 -6.93 3.58 0.56
CA VAL A 64 -6.98 4.27 1.86
C VAL A 64 -6.95 3.25 3.00
N ILE A 65 -6.51 3.65 4.19
CA ILE A 65 -6.68 2.86 5.41
C ILE A 65 -8.16 2.96 5.84
N GLY A 66 -8.72 1.84 6.30
CA GLY A 66 -10.08 1.81 6.87
C GLY A 66 -10.17 2.37 8.28
#